data_AF-A0AAD9EDE1-F1
#
_entry.id   AF-A0AAD9EDE1-F1
#
_cell.length_a   1.000
_cell.length_b   1.000
_cell.length_c   1.000
_cell.angle_alpha   90.00
_cell.angle_beta   90.00
_cell.angle_gamma   90.00
#
_symmetry.space_group_name_H-M   'P 1'
#
loop_
_entity.id
_entity.type
_entity.pdbx_description
1 polymer ?
#
loop_
_entity_poly.entity_id
_entity_poly.type
_entity_poly.pdbx_seq_one_letter_code
_entity_poly.pdbx_strand_id
1 'polypeptide(L)'
;MLRTLVAQLQQPNAAIQFKLAQVLPQRYTLFDIANGLSECQTLPERRVIEGVSFCLKQTDRIERRSADAENAARLANYAAMLLERTPDGLPLCCPSSEDAAPVDDVLGVLLSLVVHHSLCLDDDILLAVAAYADGHEDWSAPITASIAKDLLDHALGDGHRKTAFITSVVLERFIRPIFSRYSSSRLTSAGRQAYYRDDDHDQVTGSALSSGTDTKPWKSIQSHAVTVFAWTVEQSDVS
;
A
#
# COMPACT_ATOMS: atom_id res chain seq x y z
N MET A 1 -18.84 -13.61 10.76
CA MET A 1 -17.84 -14.67 10.48
C MET A 1 -16.42 -14.19 10.79
N LEU A 2 -15.96 -13.15 10.09
CA LEU A 2 -14.60 -12.62 10.24
C LEU A 2 -14.27 -12.27 11.70
N ARG A 3 -15.16 -11.57 12.41
CA ARG A 3 -14.97 -11.24 13.83
C ARG A 3 -14.70 -12.47 14.71
N THR A 4 -15.42 -13.56 14.50
CA THR A 4 -15.23 -14.82 15.24
C THR A 4 -13.88 -15.44 14.93
N LEU A 5 -13.46 -15.42 13.67
CA LEU A 5 -12.13 -15.87 13.24
C LEU A 5 -11.03 -15.04 13.91
N VAL A 6 -11.15 -13.71 13.86
CA VAL A 6 -10.19 -12.77 14.47
C VAL A 6 -10.12 -12.97 15.99
N ALA A 7 -11.25 -13.20 16.66
CA ALA A 7 -11.28 -13.51 18.09
C ALA A 7 -10.55 -14.83 18.44
N GLN A 8 -10.55 -15.81 17.53
CA GLN A 8 -9.79 -17.05 17.69
C GLN A 8 -8.29 -16.85 17.44
N LEU A 9 -7.93 -15.99 16.48
CA LEU A 9 -6.54 -15.59 16.22
C LEU A 9 -5.89 -14.85 17.39
N GLN A 10 -6.69 -14.23 18.26
CA GLN A 10 -6.20 -13.60 19.50
C GLN A 10 -5.88 -14.59 20.62
N GLN A 11 -6.31 -15.86 20.53
CA GLN A 11 -6.05 -16.83 21.59
C GLN A 11 -4.60 -17.35 21.56
N PRO A 12 -3.90 -17.45 22.69
CA PRO A 12 -2.46 -17.74 22.76
C PRO A 12 -2.06 -19.22 22.48
N ASN A 13 -2.88 -20.02 21.78
CA ASN A 13 -2.78 -21.48 21.82
C ASN A 13 -2.33 -22.11 20.49
N ALA A 14 -1.31 -22.96 20.49
CA ALA A 14 -0.66 -23.52 19.30
C ALA A 14 -1.54 -24.44 18.37
N ALA A 15 -2.80 -24.69 18.72
CA ALA A 15 -3.75 -25.48 17.92
C ALA A 15 -4.62 -24.62 16.96
N ILE A 16 -4.15 -23.43 16.60
CA ILE A 16 -4.91 -22.41 15.87
C ILE A 16 -5.34 -22.89 14.47
N GLN A 17 -4.45 -23.41 13.63
CA GLN A 17 -4.80 -23.68 12.22
C GLN A 17 -5.95 -24.69 12.04
N PHE A 18 -5.98 -25.79 12.80
CA PHE A 18 -7.06 -26.78 12.71
C PHE A 18 -8.39 -26.25 13.26
N LYS A 19 -8.34 -25.38 14.28
CA LYS A 19 -9.54 -24.72 14.83
C LYS A 19 -10.07 -23.63 13.91
N LEU A 20 -9.20 -22.85 13.25
CA LEU A 20 -9.62 -21.77 12.35
C LEU A 20 -10.43 -22.29 11.16
N ALA A 21 -10.02 -23.42 10.58
CA ALA A 21 -10.74 -24.05 9.48
C ALA A 21 -12.14 -24.55 9.87
N GLN A 22 -12.37 -24.83 11.16
CA GLN A 22 -13.69 -25.21 11.71
C GLN A 22 -14.56 -24.00 12.05
N VAL A 23 -13.94 -22.83 12.31
CA VAL A 23 -14.66 -21.58 12.60
C VAL A 23 -15.24 -20.97 11.33
N LEU A 24 -14.60 -21.21 10.19
CA LEU A 24 -15.13 -20.80 8.88
C LEU A 24 -16.31 -21.69 8.47
N PRO A 25 -17.42 -21.10 7.98
CA PRO A 25 -18.48 -21.80 7.28
C PRO A 25 -17.92 -22.65 6.14
N GLN A 26 -18.65 -23.70 5.76
CA GLN A 26 -18.30 -24.51 4.59
C GLN A 26 -18.31 -23.69 3.30
N ARG A 27 -19.20 -22.70 3.22
CA ARG A 27 -19.33 -21.78 2.09
C ARG A 27 -19.64 -20.37 2.58
N TYR A 28 -18.98 -19.38 2.00
CA TYR A 28 -19.17 -17.96 2.27
C TYR A 28 -18.83 -17.15 1.02
N THR A 29 -19.09 -15.85 1.06
CA THR A 29 -18.92 -14.94 -0.07
C THR A 29 -17.93 -13.82 0.25
N LEU A 30 -17.45 -13.10 -0.76
CA LEU A 30 -16.67 -11.88 -0.53
C LEU A 30 -17.47 -10.83 0.25
N PHE A 31 -18.79 -10.79 0.07
CA PHE A 31 -19.68 -9.94 0.85
C PHE A 31 -19.59 -10.25 2.35
N ASP A 32 -19.56 -11.52 2.75
CA ASP A 32 -19.47 -11.91 4.16
C ASP A 32 -18.15 -11.46 4.80
N ILE A 33 -17.05 -11.50 4.03
CA ILE A 33 -15.74 -11.00 4.47
C ILE A 33 -15.78 -9.47 4.57
N ALA A 34 -16.21 -8.77 3.51
CA ALA A 34 -16.24 -7.32 3.43
C ALA A 34 -17.17 -6.69 4.48
N ASN A 35 -18.34 -7.29 4.71
CA ASN A 35 -19.27 -6.87 5.76
C ASN A 35 -18.70 -7.16 7.17
N GLY A 36 -17.95 -8.26 7.30
CA GLY A 36 -17.24 -8.59 8.53
C GLY A 36 -16.20 -7.53 8.96
N LEU A 37 -15.67 -6.72 8.03
CA LEU A 37 -14.73 -5.65 8.37
C LEU A 37 -15.35 -4.59 9.28
N SER A 38 -16.61 -4.21 9.07
CA SER A 38 -17.29 -3.23 9.95
C SER A 38 -17.43 -3.73 11.39
N GLU A 39 -17.51 -5.05 11.58
CA GLU A 39 -17.59 -5.67 12.90
C GLU A 39 -16.21 -5.75 13.59
N CYS A 40 -15.12 -5.50 12.85
CA CYS A 40 -13.74 -5.66 13.32
C CYS A 40 -13.02 -4.33 13.59
N GLN A 41 -13.71 -3.18 13.49
CA GLN A 41 -13.10 -1.85 13.67
C GLN A 41 -12.41 -1.64 15.03
N THR A 42 -12.80 -2.39 16.06
CA THR A 42 -12.22 -2.31 17.41
C THR A 42 -11.10 -3.32 17.65
N LEU A 43 -10.72 -4.13 16.65
CA LEU A 43 -9.74 -5.21 16.77
C LEU A 43 -8.40 -4.80 16.15
N PRO A 44 -7.27 -5.40 16.60
CA PRO A 44 -5.95 -5.12 16.02
C PRO A 44 -5.89 -5.42 14.53
N GLU A 45 -5.38 -4.48 13.74
CA GLU A 45 -5.32 -4.57 12.27
C GLU A 45 -4.55 -5.78 11.79
N ARG A 46 -3.46 -6.12 12.47
CA ARG A 46 -2.71 -7.36 12.25
C ARG A 46 -3.59 -8.60 12.23
N ARG A 47 -4.49 -8.72 13.20
CA ARG A 47 -5.38 -9.89 13.30
C ARG A 47 -6.50 -9.85 12.29
N VAL A 48 -6.97 -8.65 11.95
CA VAL A 48 -7.99 -8.47 10.91
C VAL A 48 -7.43 -8.86 9.55
N ILE A 49 -6.25 -8.36 9.16
CA ILE A 49 -5.63 -8.69 7.86
C ILE A 49 -5.25 -10.17 7.78
N GLU A 50 -4.73 -10.76 8.88
CA GLU A 50 -4.44 -12.19 8.97
C GLU A 50 -5.71 -13.02 8.76
N GLY A 51 -6.82 -12.60 9.37
CA GLY A 51 -8.13 -13.22 9.18
C GLY A 51 -8.65 -13.10 7.74
N VAL A 52 -8.51 -11.94 7.11
CA VAL A 52 -8.91 -11.73 5.71
C VAL A 52 -8.04 -12.58 4.77
N SER A 53 -6.72 -12.56 4.94
CA SER A 53 -5.76 -13.39 4.21
C SER A 53 -6.11 -14.88 4.33
N PHE A 54 -6.43 -15.34 5.54
CA PHE A 54 -6.86 -16.72 5.77
C PHE A 54 -8.16 -17.05 5.02
N CYS A 55 -9.15 -16.14 5.02
CA CYS A 55 -10.39 -16.34 4.28
C CYS A 55 -10.16 -16.40 2.77
N LEU A 56 -9.33 -15.53 2.21
CA LEU A 56 -9.07 -15.47 0.77
C LEU A 56 -8.26 -16.67 0.26
N LYS A 57 -7.42 -17.26 1.11
CA LYS A 57 -6.67 -18.49 0.79
C LYS A 57 -7.55 -19.73 0.63
N GLN A 58 -8.75 -19.76 1.23
CA GLN A 58 -9.70 -20.87 1.10
C GLN A 58 -10.61 -20.67 -0.14
N THR A 59 -10.00 -20.67 -1.32
CA THR A 59 -10.68 -20.35 -2.59
C THR A 59 -11.80 -21.34 -2.94
N ASP A 60 -11.72 -22.58 -2.45
CA ASP A 60 -12.73 -23.63 -2.60
C ASP A 60 -14.04 -23.33 -1.85
N ARG A 61 -13.98 -22.50 -0.80
CA ARG A 61 -15.12 -22.16 0.05
C ARG A 61 -15.81 -20.86 -0.37
N ILE A 62 -15.19 -20.06 -1.23
CA ILE A 62 -15.74 -18.77 -1.67
C ILE A 62 -16.70 -18.99 -2.83
N GLU A 63 -17.98 -18.71 -2.60
CA GLU A 63 -18.98 -18.69 -3.65
C GLU A 63 -18.90 -17.39 -4.45
N ARG A 64 -18.74 -17.53 -5.78
CA ARG A 64 -18.75 -16.38 -6.68
C ARG A 64 -20.16 -15.80 -6.84
N ARG A 65 -20.30 -14.49 -6.69
CA ARG A 65 -21.55 -13.74 -6.87
C ARG A 65 -21.37 -12.55 -7.81
N SER A 66 -22.48 -12.04 -8.34
CA SER A 66 -22.48 -10.89 -9.26
C SER A 66 -21.95 -9.61 -8.62
N ALA A 67 -22.06 -9.46 -7.29
CA ALA A 67 -21.56 -8.31 -6.53
C ALA A 67 -20.10 -8.47 -6.05
N ASP A 68 -19.37 -9.49 -6.51
CA ASP A 68 -18.01 -9.77 -6.02
C ASP A 68 -17.01 -8.68 -6.37
N ALA A 69 -17.17 -8.02 -7.52
CA ALA A 69 -16.28 -6.93 -7.93
C ALA A 69 -16.30 -5.77 -6.93
N GLU A 70 -17.50 -5.36 -6.47
CA GLU A 70 -17.67 -4.30 -5.48
C GLU A 70 -17.08 -4.70 -4.12
N ASN A 71 -17.33 -5.94 -3.68
CA ASN A 71 -16.81 -6.43 -2.41
C ASN A 71 -15.28 -6.62 -2.45
N ALA A 72 -14.73 -7.08 -3.57
CA ALA A 72 -13.29 -7.15 -3.79
C ALA A 72 -12.65 -5.76 -3.76
N ALA A 73 -13.27 -4.75 -4.39
CA ALA A 73 -12.81 -3.37 -4.32
C ALA A 73 -12.84 -2.82 -2.88
N ARG A 74 -13.89 -3.11 -2.10
CA ARG A 74 -13.97 -2.73 -0.68
C ARG A 74 -12.84 -3.36 0.15
N LEU A 75 -12.52 -4.64 -0.09
CA LEU A 75 -11.41 -5.33 0.58
C LEU A 75 -10.05 -4.76 0.16
N ALA A 76 -9.88 -4.42 -1.13
CA ALA A 76 -8.66 -3.81 -1.63
C ALA A 76 -8.45 -2.41 -1.07
N ASN A 77 -9.50 -1.58 -1.00
CA ASN A 77 -9.44 -0.26 -0.38
C ASN A 77 -9.08 -0.34 1.11
N TYR A 78 -9.63 -1.33 1.83
CA TYR A 78 -9.23 -1.59 3.21
C TYR A 78 -7.75 -1.96 3.32
N ALA A 79 -7.25 -2.85 2.47
CA ALA A 79 -5.83 -3.22 2.44
C ALA A 79 -4.93 -2.03 2.05
N ALA A 80 -5.32 -1.23 1.06
CA ALA A 80 -4.58 -0.04 0.63
C ALA A 80 -4.45 1.00 1.76
N MET A 81 -5.52 1.23 2.53
CA MET A 81 -5.45 2.10 3.71
C MET A 81 -4.44 1.62 4.77
N LEU A 82 -4.10 0.33 4.79
CA LEU A 82 -3.08 -0.21 5.70
C LEU A 82 -1.66 -0.04 5.13
N LEU A 83 -1.49 0.10 3.81
CA LEU A 83 -0.22 0.46 3.18
C LEU A 83 0.12 1.96 3.38
N GLU A 84 -0.89 2.84 3.46
CA GLU A 84 -0.73 4.30 3.36
C GLU A 84 -0.47 5.08 4.69
N ARG A 85 0.07 4.48 5.77
CA ARG A 85 0.01 5.14 7.10
C ARG A 85 1.22 5.99 7.57
N THR A 86 1.03 7.33 7.51
CA THR A 86 1.04 8.31 8.65
C THR A 86 0.15 9.54 8.35
N PRO A 87 -0.14 10.44 9.31
CA PRO A 87 -0.96 11.66 9.09
C PRO A 87 -0.39 12.64 8.05
N ASP A 88 0.90 12.52 7.73
CA ASP A 88 1.61 13.23 6.64
C ASP A 88 1.99 12.29 5.46
N GLY A 89 1.40 11.10 5.38
CA GLY A 89 1.50 10.20 4.21
C GLY A 89 2.82 9.43 4.04
N LEU A 90 3.53 9.08 5.12
CA LEU A 90 4.76 8.25 5.08
C LEU A 90 4.53 6.87 5.72
N PRO A 91 4.94 5.73 5.13
CA PRO A 91 5.37 4.57 5.91
C PRO A 91 6.59 4.98 6.74
N LEU A 92 6.42 5.31 8.03
CA LEU A 92 7.55 5.62 8.90
C LEU A 92 8.30 4.33 9.23
N CYS A 93 9.42 4.08 8.54
CA CYS A 93 10.71 3.54 8.99
C CYS A 93 10.83 2.53 10.15
N CYS A 94 9.77 1.98 10.74
CA CYS A 94 9.80 1.11 11.90
C CYS A 94 8.46 0.35 12.02
N PRO A 95 8.47 -0.96 12.33
CA PRO A 95 7.30 -1.65 12.88
C PRO A 95 7.06 -1.13 14.31
N SER A 96 6.50 0.08 14.48
CA SER A 96 6.36 0.70 15.81
C SER A 96 5.07 0.35 16.56
N SER A 97 4.28 -0.61 16.07
CA SER A 97 3.15 -1.15 16.84
C SER A 97 3.03 -2.65 16.60
N GLU A 98 3.00 -3.43 17.68
CA GLU A 98 2.75 -4.89 17.63
C GLU A 98 1.40 -5.23 16.94
N ASP A 99 0.49 -4.25 16.90
CA ASP A 99 -0.85 -4.35 16.33
C ASP A 99 -0.94 -3.95 14.85
N ALA A 100 0.13 -3.38 14.28
CA ALA A 100 0.17 -3.01 12.87
C ALA A 100 0.15 -4.25 11.96
N ALA A 101 -0.62 -4.17 10.88
CA ALA A 101 -0.66 -5.20 9.86
C ALA A 101 0.72 -5.37 9.20
N PRO A 102 1.28 -6.60 9.14
CA PRO A 102 2.51 -6.83 8.41
C PRO A 102 2.25 -6.61 6.91
N VAL A 103 3.15 -5.87 6.26
CA VAL A 103 3.00 -5.47 4.85
C VAL A 103 2.82 -6.68 3.93
N ASP A 104 3.52 -7.79 4.21
CA ASP A 104 3.41 -9.03 3.45
C ASP A 104 1.98 -9.59 3.41
N ASP A 105 1.25 -9.54 4.52
CA ASP A 105 -0.14 -10.01 4.58
C ASP A 105 -1.07 -9.06 3.82
N VAL A 106 -0.80 -7.75 3.88
CA VAL A 106 -1.56 -6.73 3.15
C VAL A 106 -1.38 -6.92 1.64
N LEU A 107 -0.14 -7.03 1.17
CA LEU A 107 0.18 -7.31 -0.22
C LEU A 107 -0.37 -8.67 -0.67
N GLY A 108 -0.31 -9.69 0.18
CA GLY A 108 -0.87 -11.02 -0.09
C GLY A 108 -2.40 -11.00 -0.28
N VAL A 109 -3.12 -10.15 0.48
CA VAL A 109 -4.56 -9.93 0.29
C VAL A 109 -4.82 -9.29 -1.07
N LEU A 110 -4.12 -8.22 -1.41
CA LEU A 110 -4.27 -7.55 -2.71
C LEU A 110 -3.96 -8.49 -3.88
N LEU A 111 -2.85 -9.23 -3.80
CA LEU A 111 -2.47 -10.23 -4.80
C LEU A 111 -3.56 -11.29 -4.97
N SER A 112 -4.13 -11.79 -3.87
CA SER A 112 -5.22 -12.79 -3.92
C SER A 112 -6.46 -12.23 -4.62
N LEU A 113 -6.80 -10.96 -4.39
CA LEU A 113 -7.93 -10.29 -5.06
C LEU A 113 -7.68 -10.11 -6.56
N VAL A 114 -6.46 -9.76 -6.96
CA VAL A 114 -6.09 -9.63 -8.38
C VAL A 114 -6.12 -11.00 -9.07
N VAL A 115 -5.45 -12.00 -8.51
CA VAL A 115 -5.24 -13.31 -9.15
C VAL A 115 -6.51 -14.17 -9.13
N HIS A 116 -7.22 -14.25 -8.01
CA HIS A 116 -8.35 -15.18 -7.85
C HIS A 116 -9.71 -14.55 -8.13
N HIS A 117 -9.81 -13.22 -8.03
CA HIS A 117 -11.04 -12.47 -8.20
C HIS A 117 -10.99 -11.48 -9.37
N SER A 118 -9.92 -11.49 -10.17
CA SER A 118 -9.74 -10.65 -11.37
C SER A 118 -9.96 -9.15 -11.08
N LEU A 119 -9.58 -8.70 -9.87
CA LEU A 119 -9.77 -7.31 -9.48
C LEU A 119 -8.81 -6.40 -10.25
N CYS A 120 -9.35 -5.35 -10.86
CA CYS A 120 -8.57 -4.24 -11.40
C CYS A 120 -8.26 -3.26 -10.27
N LEU A 121 -6.99 -3.13 -9.90
CA LEU A 121 -6.55 -2.16 -8.90
C LEU A 121 -6.46 -0.75 -9.49
N ASP A 122 -6.73 0.25 -8.66
CA ASP A 122 -6.55 1.66 -8.98
C ASP A 122 -5.07 2.04 -9.02
N ASP A 123 -4.74 3.05 -9.81
CA ASP A 123 -3.37 3.51 -10.04
C ASP A 123 -2.68 4.01 -8.77
N ASP A 124 -3.44 4.58 -7.83
CA ASP A 124 -2.92 5.03 -6.53
C ASP A 124 -2.45 3.84 -5.67
N ILE A 125 -3.23 2.75 -5.66
CA ILE A 125 -2.88 1.51 -4.95
C ILE A 125 -1.64 0.87 -5.61
N LEU A 126 -1.60 0.82 -6.93
CA LEU A 126 -0.46 0.29 -7.67
C LEU A 126 0.82 1.10 -7.41
N LEU A 127 0.70 2.43 -7.30
CA LEU A 127 1.81 3.30 -6.95
C LEU A 127 2.30 3.03 -5.52
N ALA A 128 1.39 2.84 -4.56
CA ALA A 128 1.73 2.45 -3.20
C ALA A 128 2.45 1.09 -3.15
N VAL A 129 1.99 0.09 -3.93
CA VAL A 129 2.64 -1.22 -4.02
C VAL A 129 4.03 -1.11 -4.67
N ALA A 130 4.18 -0.29 -5.72
CA ALA A 130 5.46 -0.07 -6.39
C ALA A 130 6.54 0.47 -5.46
N ALA A 131 6.16 1.19 -4.40
CA ALA A 131 7.11 1.64 -3.39
C ALA A 131 7.83 0.44 -2.75
N TYR A 132 7.13 -0.67 -2.50
CA TYR A 132 7.68 -1.88 -1.87
C TYR A 132 8.39 -2.82 -2.85
N ALA A 133 8.43 -2.52 -4.15
CA ALA A 133 8.97 -3.42 -5.16
C ALA A 133 10.51 -3.51 -5.20
N ASP A 134 11.20 -2.70 -4.40
CA ASP A 134 12.65 -2.78 -4.23
C ASP A 134 13.00 -3.46 -2.90
N GLY A 135 13.86 -4.47 -2.92
CA GLY A 135 14.30 -5.22 -1.73
C GLY A 135 15.66 -4.78 -1.19
N HIS A 136 16.24 -3.70 -1.72
CA HIS A 136 17.56 -3.19 -1.32
C HIS A 136 17.49 -2.19 -0.16
N GLU A 137 16.29 -1.76 0.23
CA GLU A 137 16.09 -0.75 1.26
C GLU A 137 15.78 -1.38 2.64
N ASP A 138 16.18 -0.69 3.72
CA ASP A 138 16.02 -1.15 5.11
C ASP A 138 14.54 -1.43 5.51
N TRP A 139 13.58 -0.92 4.74
CA TRP A 139 12.15 -0.97 5.01
C TRP A 139 11.39 -1.98 4.14
N SER A 140 12.04 -2.62 3.18
CA SER A 140 11.43 -3.61 2.29
C SER A 140 12.21 -4.92 2.35
N ALA A 141 11.63 -5.93 2.99
CA ALA A 141 12.24 -7.25 3.03
C ALA A 141 12.21 -7.87 1.62
N PRO A 142 13.19 -8.73 1.25
CA PRO A 142 13.21 -9.39 -0.06
C PRO A 142 11.92 -10.15 -0.39
N ILE A 143 11.26 -10.72 0.64
CA ILE A 143 9.98 -11.40 0.47
C ILE A 143 8.83 -10.42 0.14
N THR A 144 8.80 -9.26 0.79
CA THR A 144 7.85 -8.17 0.53
C THR A 144 8.00 -7.68 -0.90
N ALA A 145 9.24 -7.43 -1.34
CA ALA A 145 9.53 -7.00 -2.69
C ALA A 145 9.11 -8.02 -3.75
N SER A 146 9.32 -9.32 -3.48
CA SER A 146 8.85 -10.38 -4.37
C SER A 146 7.32 -10.36 -4.51
N ILE A 147 6.58 -10.28 -3.39
CA ILE A 147 5.11 -10.26 -3.42
C ILE A 147 4.60 -9.00 -4.15
N ALA A 148 5.25 -7.85 -3.92
CA ALA A 148 4.91 -6.59 -4.59
C ALA A 148 5.13 -6.68 -6.11
N LYS A 149 6.28 -7.23 -6.55
CA LYS A 149 6.57 -7.47 -7.97
C LYS A 149 5.56 -8.41 -8.61
N ASP A 150 5.27 -9.55 -7.97
CA ASP A 150 4.27 -10.52 -8.47
C ASP A 150 2.89 -9.87 -8.61
N LEU A 151 2.49 -9.04 -7.64
CA LEU A 151 1.23 -8.30 -7.69
C LEU A 151 1.19 -7.31 -8.86
N LEU A 152 2.26 -6.53 -9.05
CA LEU A 152 2.34 -5.57 -10.15
C LEU A 152 2.32 -6.28 -11.51
N ASP A 153 3.02 -7.41 -11.66
CA ASP A 153 3.03 -8.20 -12.89
C ASP A 153 1.65 -8.76 -13.22
N HIS A 154 0.90 -9.24 -12.22
CA HIS A 154 -0.47 -9.70 -12.41
C HIS A 154 -1.45 -8.56 -12.71
N ALA A 155 -1.31 -7.41 -12.03
CA ALA A 155 -2.21 -6.27 -12.19
C ALA A 155 -1.92 -5.45 -13.47
N LEU A 156 -0.69 -5.48 -13.97
CA LEU A 156 -0.22 -4.77 -15.17
C LEU A 156 0.15 -5.73 -16.31
N GLY A 157 -0.32 -6.98 -16.29
CA GLY A 157 0.06 -8.01 -17.27
C GLY A 157 -0.24 -7.67 -18.74
N ASP A 158 -1.09 -6.67 -18.99
CA ASP A 158 -1.22 -6.06 -20.32
C ASP A 158 -0.10 -5.03 -20.54
N GLY A 159 0.77 -5.30 -21.53
CA GLY A 159 1.87 -4.41 -21.88
C GLY A 159 1.43 -2.97 -22.14
N HIS A 160 0.26 -2.74 -22.72
CA HIS A 160 -0.26 -1.39 -22.91
C HIS A 160 -0.63 -0.70 -21.59
N ARG A 161 -1.28 -1.42 -20.68
CA ARG A 161 -1.61 -0.92 -19.32
C ARG A 161 -0.33 -0.61 -18.54
N LYS A 162 0.67 -1.47 -18.61
CA LYS A 162 1.97 -1.28 -17.96
C LYS A 162 2.68 -0.02 -18.47
N THR A 163 2.77 0.16 -19.80
CA THR A 163 3.37 1.36 -20.39
C THR A 163 2.60 2.63 -20.02
N ALA A 164 1.26 2.58 -20.04
CA ALA A 164 0.43 3.72 -19.64
C ALA A 164 0.62 4.09 -18.17
N PHE A 165 0.67 3.10 -17.28
CA PHE A 165 0.94 3.29 -15.86
C PHE A 165 2.32 3.93 -15.63
N ILE A 166 3.37 3.38 -16.24
CA ILE A 166 4.73 3.92 -16.12
C ILE A 166 4.79 5.37 -16.62
N THR A 167 4.29 5.64 -17.82
CA THR A 167 4.43 6.97 -18.44
C THR A 167 3.54 8.02 -17.78
N SER A 168 2.25 7.74 -17.63
CA SER A 168 1.26 8.72 -17.20
C SER A 168 1.17 8.84 -15.67
N VAL A 169 1.28 7.72 -14.96
CA VAL A 169 1.13 7.71 -13.49
C VAL A 169 2.47 7.94 -12.82
N VAL A 170 3.47 7.11 -13.12
CA VAL A 170 4.75 7.18 -12.42
C VAL A 170 5.54 8.41 -12.87
N LEU A 171 5.86 8.53 -14.15
CA LEU A 171 6.74 9.61 -14.61
C LEU A 171 6.05 10.98 -14.56
N GLU A 172 4.84 11.10 -15.11
CA GLU A 172 4.15 12.39 -15.21
C GLU A 172 3.48 12.85 -13.90
N ARG A 173 2.73 11.97 -13.23
CA ARG A 173 1.93 12.36 -12.06
C ARG A 173 2.71 12.26 -10.74
N PHE A 174 3.64 11.32 -10.61
CA PHE A 174 4.37 11.10 -9.36
C PHE A 174 5.78 11.71 -9.35
N ILE A 175 6.64 11.35 -10.32
CA ILE A 175 8.06 11.75 -10.33
C ILE A 175 8.25 13.21 -10.77
N ARG A 176 7.62 13.63 -11.87
CA ARG A 176 7.80 14.98 -12.43
C ARG A 176 7.49 16.11 -11.43
N PRO A 177 6.41 16.05 -10.62
CA PRO A 177 6.14 17.10 -9.63
C PRO A 177 7.19 17.20 -8.54
N ILE A 178 7.81 16.06 -8.14
CA ILE A 178 8.89 16.06 -7.16
C ILE A 178 10.04 16.92 -7.69
N PHE A 179 10.52 16.67 -8.91
CA PHE A 179 11.61 17.46 -9.49
C PHE A 179 11.22 18.89 -9.87
N SER A 180 9.98 19.12 -10.29
CA SER A 180 9.50 20.45 -10.71
C SER A 180 9.33 21.42 -9.54
N ARG A 181 8.87 20.94 -8.38
CA ARG A 181 8.71 21.76 -7.16
C ARG A 181 10.06 22.21 -6.58
N TYR A 182 11.15 21.52 -6.89
CA TYR A 182 12.51 21.87 -6.48
C TYR A 182 13.27 22.74 -7.48
N SER A 183 12.62 23.20 -8.56
CA SER A 183 13.16 24.27 -9.39
C SER A 183 13.14 25.58 -8.58
N SER A 184 14.09 25.70 -7.66
CA SER A 184 14.16 26.84 -6.76
C SER A 184 14.41 28.09 -7.59
N SER A 185 13.71 29.17 -7.24
CA SER A 185 14.06 30.55 -7.60
C SER A 185 15.49 30.96 -7.24
N ARG A 186 16.27 30.08 -6.58
CA ARG A 186 17.70 30.30 -6.28
C ARG A 186 18.59 30.15 -7.49
N LEU A 187 18.12 29.66 -8.64
CA LEU A 187 18.95 29.60 -9.84
C LEU A 187 18.34 30.47 -10.92
N THR A 188 19.07 31.50 -11.31
CA THR A 188 18.76 32.24 -12.54
C THR A 188 18.86 31.30 -13.74
N SER A 189 18.22 31.64 -14.86
CA SER A 189 18.24 30.86 -16.11
C SER A 189 19.67 30.57 -16.65
N ALA A 190 20.71 31.17 -16.06
CA ALA A 190 22.12 30.97 -16.35
C ALA A 190 22.86 30.09 -15.30
N GLY A 191 22.16 29.41 -14.40
CA GLY A 191 22.76 28.51 -13.39
C GLY A 191 23.49 29.22 -12.24
N ARG A 192 23.33 30.54 -12.09
CA ARG A 192 23.91 31.32 -10.98
C ARG A 192 22.93 31.48 -9.84
N GLN A 193 23.44 31.41 -8.61
CA GLN A 193 22.68 31.65 -7.39
C GLN A 193 22.03 33.05 -7.45
N ALA A 194 20.71 33.11 -7.36
CA ALA A 194 19.95 34.37 -7.42
C ALA A 194 20.31 35.25 -6.22
N TYR A 195 20.77 36.47 -6.50
CA TYR A 195 21.26 37.42 -5.50
C TYR A 195 20.13 38.18 -4.78
N TYR A 196 18.92 38.19 -5.36
CA TYR A 196 17.74 38.74 -4.71
C TYR A 196 16.96 37.61 -4.04
N ARG A 197 17.09 37.52 -2.72
CA ARG A 197 16.12 36.82 -1.88
C ARG A 197 14.86 37.68 -1.87
N ASP A 198 13.82 37.18 -2.51
CA ASP A 198 12.47 37.68 -2.24
C ASP A 198 12.04 37.03 -0.92
N ASP A 199 12.41 37.65 0.21
CA ASP A 199 12.13 37.15 1.57
C ASP A 199 10.63 37.30 1.95
N ASP A 200 9.74 37.61 1.00
CA ASP A 200 8.29 37.79 1.23
C ASP A 200 7.45 36.51 1.04
N HIS A 201 8.03 35.39 0.60
CA HIS A 201 7.32 34.11 0.52
C HIS A 201 7.60 33.11 1.65
N ASP A 202 8.46 33.44 2.61
CA ASP A 202 8.79 32.59 3.77
C ASP A 202 7.99 32.96 5.05
N GLN A 203 7.01 33.87 4.99
CA GLN A 203 6.25 34.34 6.16
C GLN A 203 4.72 34.37 6.01
N VAL A 204 4.09 33.26 5.59
CA VAL A 204 2.65 32.99 5.88
C VAL A 204 2.53 31.45 5.94
N THR A 205 2.52 30.74 7.07
CA THR A 205 2.13 31.05 8.45
C THR A 205 2.95 30.19 9.43
N GLY A 206 3.77 30.84 10.25
CA GLY A 206 4.14 30.30 11.56
C GLY A 206 3.35 31.06 12.62
N SER A 207 2.33 30.43 13.21
CA SER A 207 1.79 30.87 14.50
C SER A 207 1.74 29.68 15.43
N ALA A 208 2.81 29.60 16.22
CA ALA A 208 2.91 29.07 17.57
C ALA A 208 1.84 28.05 18.01
N LEU A 209 2.27 26.79 18.15
CA LEU A 209 2.17 25.94 19.36
C LEU A 209 2.09 24.47 18.93
N SER A 210 3.23 23.79 18.78
CA SER A 210 3.33 22.35 19.10
C SER A 210 4.77 21.88 19.02
N SER A 211 5.29 21.49 20.18
CA SER A 211 6.43 20.59 20.30
C SER A 211 6.09 19.26 19.62
N GLY A 212 6.85 18.86 18.60
CA GLY A 212 6.73 17.53 17.96
C GLY A 212 7.39 17.45 16.58
N THR A 213 8.66 17.04 16.53
CA THR A 213 9.36 16.42 15.39
C THR A 213 9.00 16.89 13.96
N ASP A 214 9.64 17.97 13.50
CA ASP A 214 9.70 18.43 12.11
C ASP A 214 10.54 17.48 11.22
N THR A 215 9.97 16.34 10.81
CA THR A 215 10.54 15.54 9.71
C THR A 215 10.04 16.10 8.38
N LYS A 216 10.88 16.89 7.70
CA LYS A 216 10.54 17.49 6.41
C LYS A 216 9.99 16.43 5.43
N PRO A 217 8.74 16.56 4.93
CA PRO A 217 8.03 15.50 4.20
C PRO A 217 8.73 15.03 2.92
N TRP A 218 9.56 15.89 2.32
CA TRP A 218 10.32 15.55 1.12
C TRP A 218 11.40 14.49 1.31
N LYS A 219 11.95 14.32 2.52
CA LYS A 219 12.96 13.29 2.76
C LYS A 219 12.38 11.89 2.65
N SER A 220 11.13 11.71 3.06
CA SER A 220 10.48 10.41 3.03
C SER A 220 9.76 10.16 1.71
N ILE A 221 9.18 11.19 1.07
CA ILE A 221 8.70 11.09 -0.31
C ILE A 221 9.83 10.70 -1.27
N GLN A 222 11.07 11.17 -1.03
CA GLN A 222 12.23 10.84 -1.88
C GLN A 222 12.65 9.37 -1.79
N SER A 223 12.57 8.71 -0.61
CA SER A 223 12.96 7.29 -0.50
C SER A 223 12.03 6.39 -1.33
N HIS A 224 10.72 6.61 -1.26
CA HIS A 224 9.76 5.88 -2.09
C HIS A 224 9.83 6.26 -3.57
N ALA A 225 10.13 7.53 -3.88
CA ALA A 225 10.34 7.95 -5.25
C ALA A 225 11.53 7.22 -5.89
N VAL A 226 12.59 6.96 -5.13
CA VAL A 226 13.75 6.18 -5.58
C VAL A 226 13.35 4.74 -5.86
N THR A 227 12.62 4.06 -4.96
CA THR A 227 12.24 2.65 -5.17
C THR A 227 11.25 2.49 -6.33
N VAL A 228 10.22 3.33 -6.41
CA VAL A 228 9.27 3.34 -7.54
C VAL A 228 10.00 3.61 -8.86
N PHE A 229 10.95 4.55 -8.87
CA PHE A 229 11.73 4.86 -10.05
C PHE A 229 12.68 3.72 -10.44
N ALA A 230 13.36 3.09 -9.48
CA ALA A 230 14.23 1.95 -9.71
C ALA A 230 13.46 0.78 -10.33
N TRP A 231 12.30 0.43 -9.75
CA TRP A 231 11.39 -0.56 -10.34
C TRP A 231 10.98 -0.16 -11.76
N THR A 232 10.62 1.11 -11.99
CA THR A 232 10.21 1.59 -13.32
C THR A 232 11.30 1.42 -14.38
N VAL A 233 12.56 1.69 -14.03
CA VAL A 233 13.71 1.49 -14.91
C VAL A 233 13.90 0.00 -15.21
N GLU A 234 13.88 -0.86 -14.19
CA GLU A 234 13.98 -2.33 -14.36
C GLU A 234 12.90 -2.85 -15.31
N GLN A 235 11.67 -2.35 -15.21
CA GLN A 235 10.56 -2.77 -16.06
C GLN A 235 10.61 -2.21 -17.49
N SER A 236 11.35 -1.13 -17.72
CA SER A 236 11.50 -0.50 -19.04
C SER A 236 12.58 -1.16 -19.88
N ASP A 237 13.62 -1.73 -19.26
CA ASP A 237 14.69 -2.46 -19.95
C ASP A 237 14.28 -3.85 -20.47
N VAL A 238 13.14 -4.37 -19.98
CA VAL A 238 12.61 -5.71 -20.33
C VAL A 238 11.57 -5.64 -21.46
N SER A 239 11.23 -4.44 -21.96
CA SER A 239 10.29 -4.21 -23.07
C SER A 239 11.00 -4.01 -24.40
#